data_AF-A0A962R1V5-F1
#
_entry.id   AF-A0A962R1V5-F1
#
_cell.length_a   1.000
_cell.length_b   1.000
_cell.length_c   1.000
_cell.angle_alpha   90.00
_cell.angle_beta   90.00
_cell.angle_gamma   90.00
#
_symmetry.space_group_name_H-M   'P 1'
#
loop_
_entity.id
_entity.type
_entity.pdbx_description
1 polymer ?
#
loop_
_entity_poly.entity_id
_entity_poly.type
_entity_poly.pdbx_seq_one_letter_code
_entity_poly.pdbx_strand_id
1 'polypeptide(L)'
;CAGPQDLARFKGLCERERCPFAVVGETTQEDRIELADTHFNNKPIDLPMSVLFGKPPRMHRDAVSVAGSPIELETSQIELAQAIKRVLSLPAVASKSFLITIGDRSITGMVSRDQMVGPWQVPVADAAVTAADLRGYQGEAMAMGERTPVALLDAAASARMAIAEAVMNIASAPIAEIGNIKLSANWMVAAGHPGEDVRLYE
;
A
#
# COMPACT_ATOMS: atom_id res chain seq x y z
N CYS A 1 -19.87 14.21 7.54
CA CYS A 1 -20.91 15.02 8.20
C CYS A 1 -22.27 14.48 7.78
N ALA A 2 -23.17 14.20 8.74
CA ALA A 2 -24.57 13.89 8.45
C ALA A 2 -25.39 15.16 8.66
N GLY A 3 -26.36 15.43 7.79
CA GLY A 3 -27.28 16.54 8.02
C GLY A 3 -28.17 16.28 9.24
N PRO A 4 -28.72 17.31 9.90
CA PRO A 4 -29.61 17.14 11.06
C PRO A 4 -30.79 16.21 10.76
N GLN A 5 -31.34 16.28 9.54
CA GLN A 5 -32.44 15.41 9.09
C GLN A 5 -32.06 13.92 9.00
N ASP A 6 -30.77 13.59 8.82
CA ASP A 6 -30.30 12.22 8.64
C ASP A 6 -29.81 11.59 9.95
N LEU A 7 -29.65 12.39 11.01
CA LEU A 7 -29.08 11.93 12.28
C LEU A 7 -29.91 10.82 12.92
N ALA A 8 -31.23 10.92 12.88
CA ALA A 8 -32.12 9.89 13.41
C ALA A 8 -31.96 8.55 12.66
N ARG A 9 -31.87 8.61 11.32
CA ARG A 9 -31.62 7.44 10.48
C ARG A 9 -30.24 6.84 10.78
N PHE A 10 -29.21 7.68 10.89
CA PHE A 10 -27.84 7.26 11.21
C PHE A 10 -27.77 6.57 12.57
N LYS A 11 -28.39 7.15 13.60
CA LYS A 11 -28.50 6.55 14.94
C LYS A 11 -29.12 5.15 14.89
N GLY A 12 -30.24 4.99 14.16
CA GLY A 12 -30.89 3.69 14.02
C GLY A 12 -29.99 2.64 13.35
N LEU A 13 -29.18 3.03 12.36
CA LEU A 13 -28.18 2.15 11.76
C LEU A 13 -27.10 1.75 12.78
N CYS A 14 -26.57 2.71 13.53
CA CYS A 14 -25.56 2.46 14.56
C CYS A 14 -26.07 1.51 15.67
N GLU A 15 -27.29 1.71 16.17
CA GLU A 15 -27.90 0.85 17.18
C GLU A 15 -28.10 -0.58 16.66
N ARG A 16 -28.56 -0.72 15.41
CA ARG A 16 -28.72 -2.02 14.75
C ARG A 16 -27.39 -2.77 14.63
N GLU A 17 -26.32 -2.08 14.22
CA GLU A 17 -24.99 -2.68 14.03
C GLU A 17 -24.14 -2.70 15.31
N ARG A 18 -24.65 -2.18 16.43
CA ARG A 18 -23.90 -2.01 17.70
C ARG A 18 -22.60 -1.23 17.48
N CYS A 19 -22.67 -0.23 16.61
CA CYS A 19 -21.57 0.67 16.28
C CYS A 19 -21.68 1.93 17.17
N PRO A 20 -20.81 2.12 18.18
CA PRO A 20 -20.85 3.30 19.03
C PRO A 20 -20.61 4.57 18.22
N PHE A 21 -21.37 5.63 18.50
CA PHE A 21 -21.16 6.94 17.89
C PHE A 21 -21.48 8.06 18.88
N ALA A 22 -20.95 9.24 18.61
CA ALA A 22 -21.27 10.47 19.33
C ALA A 22 -21.29 11.63 18.34
N VAL A 23 -22.22 12.57 18.55
CA VAL A 23 -22.17 13.87 17.87
C VAL A 23 -21.27 14.77 18.71
N VAL A 24 -20.12 15.15 18.16
CA VAL A 24 -19.07 15.88 18.89
C VAL A 24 -18.95 17.35 18.46
N GLY A 25 -19.77 17.79 17.51
CA GLY A 25 -19.76 19.17 17.03
C GLY A 25 -20.63 19.35 15.80
N GLU A 26 -20.65 20.58 15.32
CA GLU A 26 -21.37 21.01 14.12
C GLU A 26 -20.44 21.81 13.21
N THR A 27 -20.80 21.94 11.93
CA THR A 27 -20.06 22.75 10.97
C THR A 27 -20.74 24.11 10.86
N THR A 28 -19.98 25.18 11.08
CA THR A 28 -20.46 26.56 10.94
C THR A 28 -19.97 27.16 9.61
N GLN A 29 -20.52 28.31 9.22
CA GLN A 29 -20.01 29.07 8.06
C GLN A 29 -18.73 29.87 8.37
N GLU A 30 -18.37 29.99 9.65
CA GLU A 30 -17.18 30.73 10.06
C GLU A 30 -15.94 29.85 9.86
N ASP A 31 -14.87 30.41 9.26
CA ASP A 31 -13.59 29.73 9.08
C ASP A 31 -12.80 29.69 10.41
N ARG A 32 -13.41 29.10 11.45
CA ARG A 32 -12.89 28.98 12.80
C ARG A 32 -13.16 27.57 13.33
N ILE A 33 -12.25 27.07 14.16
CA ILE A 33 -12.46 25.83 14.91
C ILE A 33 -12.48 26.14 16.40
N GLU A 34 -13.51 25.65 17.05
CA GLU A 34 -13.69 25.75 18.49
C GLU A 34 -13.83 24.34 19.09
N LEU A 35 -13.12 24.10 20.18
CA LEU A 35 -13.33 22.95 21.06
C LEU A 35 -13.74 23.51 22.42
N ALA A 36 -14.95 23.17 22.87
CA ALA A 36 -15.43 23.53 24.19
C ALA A 36 -15.30 22.33 25.14
N ASP A 37 -14.86 22.60 26.37
CA ASP A 37 -14.82 21.61 27.45
C ASP A 37 -15.81 22.01 28.54
N THR A 38 -16.88 21.22 28.67
CA THR A 38 -17.94 21.45 29.66
C THR A 38 -17.51 21.12 31.09
N HIS A 39 -16.48 20.29 31.29
CA HIS A 39 -15.99 19.94 32.63
C HIS A 39 -15.22 21.10 33.26
N PHE A 40 -14.34 21.75 32.50
CA PHE A 40 -13.57 22.91 32.96
C PHE A 40 -14.20 24.27 32.60
N ASN A 41 -15.32 24.25 31.87
CA ASN A 41 -16.03 25.44 31.39
C ASN A 41 -15.10 26.42 30.66
N ASN A 42 -14.30 25.90 29.73
CA ASN A 42 -13.36 26.68 28.92
C ASN A 42 -13.40 26.25 27.44
N LYS A 43 -12.61 26.94 26.60
CA LYS A 43 -12.40 26.58 25.19
C LYS A 43 -10.93 26.21 24.95
N PRO A 44 -10.54 24.92 25.06
CA PRO A 44 -9.15 24.53 24.86
C PRO A 44 -8.59 24.84 23.46
N ILE A 45 -9.45 24.87 22.44
CA ILE A 45 -9.09 25.28 21.07
C ILE A 45 -10.06 26.37 20.66
N ASP A 46 -9.53 27.50 20.20
CA ASP A 46 -10.31 28.61 19.71
C ASP A 46 -9.48 29.42 18.69
N LEU A 47 -9.41 28.93 17.45
CA LEU A 47 -8.47 29.42 16.44
C LEU A 47 -9.14 29.56 15.06
N PRO A 48 -8.79 30.60 14.27
CA PRO A 48 -9.11 30.63 12.85
C PRO A 48 -8.49 29.44 12.11
N MET A 49 -9.20 28.89 11.12
CA MET A 49 -8.70 27.76 10.31
C MET A 49 -7.38 28.10 9.59
N SER A 50 -7.18 29.36 9.21
CA SER A 50 -5.96 29.85 8.56
C SER A 50 -4.70 29.70 9.43
N VAL A 51 -4.84 29.70 10.76
CA VAL A 51 -3.72 29.49 11.69
C VAL A 51 -3.32 28.02 11.73
N LEU A 52 -4.29 27.10 11.72
CA LEU A 52 -4.04 25.65 11.77
C LEU A 52 -3.59 25.08 10.44
N PHE A 53 -4.19 25.56 9.35
CA PHE A 53 -3.87 25.10 7.99
C PHE A 53 -2.94 26.06 7.23
N GLY A 54 -2.38 27.05 7.94
CA GLY A 54 -1.36 27.92 7.41
C GLY A 54 -0.18 27.09 6.91
N LYS A 55 0.11 27.18 5.61
CA LYS A 55 1.19 26.39 5.02
C LYS A 55 2.53 27.07 5.30
N PRO A 56 3.49 26.40 5.95
CA PRO A 56 4.85 26.89 5.98
C PRO A 56 5.39 26.99 4.53
N PRO A 57 6.47 27.77 4.31
CA PRO A 57 7.15 27.80 3.02
C PRO A 57 7.49 26.38 2.54
N ARG A 58 7.45 26.18 1.22
CA ARG A 58 7.82 24.89 0.62
C ARG A 58 9.25 24.54 1.01
N MET A 59 9.47 23.29 1.39
CA MET A 59 10.80 22.76 1.69
C MET A 59 11.67 22.79 0.43
N HIS A 60 12.86 23.35 0.54
CA HIS A 60 13.91 23.21 -0.46
C HIS A 60 14.88 22.12 0.01
N ARG A 61 15.30 21.22 -0.88
CA ARG A 61 16.33 20.21 -0.59
C ARG A 61 17.46 20.39 -1.59
N ASP A 62 18.66 20.65 -1.07
CA ASP A 62 19.90 20.61 -1.83
C ASP A 62 20.57 19.27 -1.55
N ALA A 63 20.58 18.39 -2.56
CA ALA A 63 21.11 17.03 -2.44
C ALA A 63 22.13 16.78 -3.55
N VAL A 64 23.12 15.92 -3.25
CA VAL A 64 24.22 15.58 -4.17
C VAL A 64 24.17 14.09 -4.47
N SER A 65 24.34 13.75 -5.74
CA SER A 65 24.40 12.35 -6.18
C SER A 65 25.66 11.68 -5.64
N VAL A 66 25.53 10.40 -5.25
CA VAL A 66 26.66 9.57 -4.82
C VAL A 66 26.76 8.40 -5.78
N ALA A 67 27.87 8.33 -6.51
CA ALA A 67 28.13 7.24 -7.42
C ALA A 67 28.31 5.92 -6.64
N GLY A 68 27.60 4.88 -7.06
CA GLY A 68 27.86 3.52 -6.56
C GLY A 68 29.15 2.96 -7.14
N SER A 69 29.80 2.08 -6.39
CA SER A 69 30.95 1.30 -6.85
C SER A 69 30.54 -0.17 -7.00
N PRO A 70 29.96 -0.58 -8.14
CA PRO A 70 29.58 -1.96 -8.35
C PRO A 70 30.83 -2.84 -8.36
N ILE A 71 30.73 -4.00 -7.71
CA ILE A 71 31.76 -5.04 -7.73
C ILE A 71 31.26 -6.12 -8.68
N GLU A 72 32.12 -6.56 -9.59
CA GLU A 72 31.80 -7.67 -10.49
C GLU A 72 31.58 -8.95 -9.68
N LEU A 73 30.55 -9.72 -10.05
CA LEU A 73 30.24 -10.96 -9.37
C LEU A 73 31.27 -12.03 -9.76
N GLU A 74 32.07 -12.47 -8.80
CA GLU A 74 33.00 -13.56 -9.02
C GLU A 74 32.26 -14.90 -9.04
N THR A 75 32.29 -15.59 -10.19
CA THR A 75 31.50 -16.80 -10.42
C THR A 75 32.30 -18.10 -10.35
N SER A 76 33.64 -18.02 -10.32
CA SER A 76 34.51 -19.21 -10.37
C SER A 76 34.30 -20.20 -9.22
N GLN A 77 33.78 -19.74 -8.09
CA GLN A 77 33.51 -20.57 -6.90
C GLN A 77 32.02 -20.94 -6.74
N ILE A 78 31.17 -20.60 -7.71
CA ILE A 78 29.72 -20.83 -7.63
C ILE A 78 29.37 -22.15 -8.32
N GLU A 79 29.17 -23.19 -7.51
CA GLU A 79 28.63 -24.47 -7.96
C GLU A 79 27.11 -24.39 -8.14
N LEU A 80 26.59 -24.77 -9.32
CA LEU A 80 25.18 -24.63 -9.68
C LEU A 80 24.24 -25.31 -8.67
N ALA A 81 24.55 -26.54 -8.26
CA ALA A 81 23.72 -27.27 -7.30
C ALA A 81 23.65 -26.56 -5.94
N GLN A 82 24.76 -25.93 -5.51
CA GLN A 82 24.78 -25.13 -4.29
C GLN A 82 24.02 -23.81 -4.45
N ALA A 83 24.14 -23.17 -5.61
CA ALA A 83 23.42 -21.94 -5.92
C ALA A 83 21.90 -22.17 -5.87
N ILE A 84 21.40 -23.23 -6.50
CA ILE A 84 19.97 -23.62 -6.45
C ILE A 84 19.52 -23.79 -5.00
N LYS A 85 20.29 -24.54 -4.19
CA LYS A 85 19.96 -24.75 -2.77
C LYS A 85 19.91 -23.42 -2.00
N ARG A 86 20.88 -22.54 -2.21
CA ARG A 86 20.95 -21.21 -1.54
C ARG A 86 19.78 -20.34 -1.94
N VAL A 87 19.48 -20.23 -3.24
CA VAL A 87 18.38 -19.41 -3.76
C VAL A 87 17.04 -19.92 -3.25
N LEU A 88 16.77 -21.22 -3.29
CA LEU A 88 15.53 -21.79 -2.75
C LEU A 88 15.41 -21.69 -1.22
N SER A 89 16.53 -21.52 -0.51
CA SER A 89 16.54 -21.31 0.95
C SER A 89 16.45 -19.84 1.34
N LEU A 90 16.59 -18.90 0.40
CA LEU A 90 16.47 -17.47 0.66
C LEU A 90 14.99 -17.15 0.98
N PRO A 91 14.66 -16.55 2.13
CA PRO A 91 13.26 -16.28 2.50
C PRO A 91 12.46 -15.49 1.47
N ALA A 92 13.11 -14.60 0.71
CA ALA A 92 12.48 -13.86 -0.40
C ALA A 92 11.94 -14.80 -1.50
N VAL A 93 12.58 -15.95 -1.73
CA VAL A 93 12.22 -16.94 -2.78
C VAL A 93 11.47 -18.14 -2.22
N ALA A 94 11.82 -18.60 -1.02
CA ALA A 94 11.23 -19.79 -0.38
C ALA A 94 9.70 -19.71 -0.25
N SER A 95 9.05 -20.85 -0.02
CA SER A 95 7.59 -20.93 0.16
C SER A 95 7.08 -19.97 1.23
N LYS A 96 5.97 -19.28 0.94
CA LYS A 96 5.31 -18.31 1.82
C LYS A 96 4.11 -18.89 2.57
N SER A 97 3.96 -20.22 2.63
CA SER A 97 2.80 -20.87 3.28
C SER A 97 2.51 -20.31 4.67
N PHE A 98 3.53 -20.08 5.49
CA PHE A 98 3.39 -19.58 6.86
C PHE A 98 2.75 -18.18 6.97
N LEU A 99 2.90 -17.34 5.94
CA LEU A 99 2.25 -16.02 5.86
C LEU A 99 0.82 -16.12 5.33
N ILE A 100 0.56 -17.12 4.47
CA ILE A 100 -0.68 -17.22 3.72
C ILE A 100 -1.76 -17.93 4.52
N THR A 101 -1.42 -19.04 5.19
CA THR A 101 -2.42 -19.90 5.85
C THR A 101 -3.01 -19.32 7.13
N ILE A 102 -2.36 -18.31 7.70
CA ILE A 102 -2.82 -17.64 8.93
C ILE A 102 -3.94 -16.63 8.67
N GLY A 103 -4.10 -16.15 7.44
CA GLY A 103 -5.16 -15.22 7.03
C GLY A 103 -6.32 -15.94 6.36
N ASP A 104 -7.54 -15.42 6.56
CA ASP A 104 -8.72 -15.84 5.79
C ASP A 104 -8.54 -15.45 4.31
N ARG A 105 -8.95 -16.33 3.40
CA ARG A 105 -8.86 -16.17 1.94
C ARG A 105 -10.15 -16.56 1.22
N SER A 106 -11.27 -16.57 1.93
CA SER A 106 -12.56 -17.06 1.46
C SER A 106 -13.74 -16.20 1.89
N ILE A 107 -13.57 -15.40 2.95
CA ILE A 107 -14.56 -14.46 3.42
C ILE A 107 -14.98 -13.53 2.29
N THR A 108 -16.28 -13.18 2.27
CA THR A 108 -17.08 -12.61 1.16
C THR A 108 -17.66 -13.61 0.16
N GLY A 109 -17.04 -14.78 -0.05
CA GLY A 109 -17.46 -15.73 -1.08
C GLY A 109 -17.17 -15.26 -2.52
N MET A 110 -16.42 -14.16 -2.69
CA MET A 110 -16.08 -13.57 -4.00
C MET A 110 -14.63 -13.82 -4.41
N VAL A 111 -13.84 -14.55 -3.62
CA VAL A 111 -12.45 -14.87 -3.96
C VAL A 111 -12.40 -15.91 -5.08
N SER A 112 -11.96 -15.50 -6.26
CA SER A 112 -11.84 -16.37 -7.44
C SER A 112 -10.43 -16.93 -7.60
N ARG A 113 -9.40 -16.15 -7.23
CA ARG A 113 -8.01 -16.59 -7.19
C ARG A 113 -7.32 -16.11 -5.92
N ASP A 114 -7.00 -17.06 -5.03
CA ASP A 114 -6.08 -16.86 -3.91
C ASP A 114 -4.66 -17.29 -4.28
N GLN A 115 -3.73 -17.14 -3.32
CA GLN A 115 -2.31 -17.45 -3.47
C GLN A 115 -2.03 -18.94 -3.71
N MET A 116 -2.90 -19.84 -3.23
CA MET A 116 -2.69 -21.29 -3.30
C MET A 116 -3.17 -21.86 -4.64
N VAL A 117 -2.29 -22.58 -5.34
CA VAL A 117 -2.54 -23.04 -6.71
C VAL A 117 -2.62 -24.56 -6.79
N GLY A 118 -3.63 -25.03 -7.53
CA GLY A 118 -3.79 -26.41 -7.96
C GLY A 118 -4.11 -27.40 -6.83
N PRO A 119 -4.20 -28.71 -7.14
CA PRO A 119 -4.57 -29.73 -6.16
C PRO A 119 -3.65 -29.82 -4.95
N TRP A 120 -2.39 -29.43 -5.10
CA TRP A 120 -1.38 -29.43 -4.03
C TRP A 120 -1.35 -28.14 -3.22
N GLN A 121 -2.17 -27.14 -3.57
CA GLN A 121 -2.29 -25.87 -2.85
C GLN A 121 -0.92 -25.20 -2.62
N VAL A 122 -0.13 -25.05 -3.68
CA VAL A 122 1.22 -24.46 -3.60
C VAL A 122 1.10 -22.92 -3.69
N PRO A 123 1.70 -22.14 -2.78
CA PRO A 123 1.54 -20.68 -2.74
C PRO A 123 2.36 -19.95 -3.81
N VAL A 124 1.90 -19.99 -5.06
CA VAL A 124 2.64 -19.49 -6.23
C VAL A 124 1.76 -18.73 -7.24
N ALA A 125 0.55 -18.29 -6.86
CA ALA A 125 -0.23 -17.43 -7.75
C ALA A 125 0.41 -16.03 -7.83
N ASP A 126 0.55 -15.50 -9.05
CA ASP A 126 1.17 -14.20 -9.28
C ASP A 126 0.24 -13.01 -8.97
N ALA A 127 -1.07 -13.22 -9.09
CA ALA A 127 -2.09 -12.21 -8.84
C ALA A 127 -3.30 -12.78 -8.09
N ALA A 128 -3.96 -11.92 -7.31
CA ALA A 128 -5.24 -12.21 -6.68
C ALA A 128 -6.39 -11.72 -7.58
N VAL A 129 -7.49 -12.47 -7.61
CA VAL A 129 -8.68 -12.12 -8.38
C VAL A 129 -9.94 -12.29 -7.52
N THR A 130 -10.77 -11.25 -7.46
CA THR A 130 -12.07 -11.25 -6.80
C THR A 130 -13.18 -10.99 -7.81
N ALA A 131 -14.36 -11.57 -7.59
CA ALA A 131 -15.56 -11.24 -8.35
C ALA A 131 -16.18 -9.95 -7.81
N ALA A 132 -16.74 -9.14 -8.70
CA ALA A 132 -17.40 -7.88 -8.34
C ALA A 132 -18.74 -8.12 -7.62
N ASP A 133 -19.38 -9.27 -7.87
CA ASP A 133 -20.59 -9.71 -7.21
C ASP A 133 -20.70 -11.25 -7.17
N LEU A 134 -21.77 -11.79 -6.57
CA LEU A 134 -22.01 -13.23 -6.43
C LEU A 134 -22.72 -13.90 -7.63
N ARG A 135 -22.88 -13.20 -8.76
CA ARG A 135 -23.67 -13.66 -9.91
C ARG A 135 -22.90 -13.62 -11.23
N GLY A 136 -22.12 -12.58 -11.46
CA GLY A 136 -21.34 -12.35 -12.67
C GLY A 136 -19.93 -12.91 -12.58
N TYR A 137 -19.19 -12.75 -13.68
CA TYR A 137 -17.79 -13.16 -13.81
C TYR A 137 -16.82 -11.98 -13.96
N GLN A 138 -17.33 -10.75 -13.81
CA GLN A 138 -16.50 -9.55 -13.76
C GLN A 138 -15.92 -9.39 -12.35
N GLY A 139 -14.83 -8.63 -12.23
CA GLY A 139 -14.12 -8.56 -10.97
C GLY A 139 -12.91 -7.64 -10.97
N GLU A 140 -12.16 -7.72 -9.88
CA GLU A 140 -10.93 -6.96 -9.65
C GLU A 140 -9.72 -7.89 -9.61
N ALA A 141 -8.56 -7.37 -10.00
CA ALA A 141 -7.28 -8.06 -9.92
C ALA A 141 -6.26 -7.22 -9.15
N MET A 142 -5.43 -7.88 -8.36
CA MET A 142 -4.37 -7.24 -7.57
C MET A 142 -3.07 -8.01 -7.77
N ALA A 143 -1.99 -7.28 -8.02
CA ALA A 143 -0.64 -7.81 -8.03
C ALA A 143 0.32 -6.79 -7.41
N MET A 144 1.49 -7.28 -7.01
CA MET A 144 2.55 -6.47 -6.45
C MET A 144 3.84 -6.69 -7.24
N GLY A 145 4.69 -5.67 -7.28
CA GLY A 145 6.04 -5.76 -7.80
C GLY A 145 6.97 -4.90 -6.96
N GLU A 146 8.15 -5.41 -6.66
CA GLU A 146 9.17 -4.71 -5.89
C GLU A 146 10.55 -5.25 -6.25
N ARG A 147 11.54 -4.35 -6.31
CA ARG A 147 12.93 -4.79 -6.51
C ARG A 147 13.92 -3.94 -5.73
N THR A 148 13.63 -3.75 -4.45
CA THR A 148 14.38 -2.85 -3.55
C THR A 148 15.91 -3.04 -3.57
N PRO A 149 16.50 -4.26 -3.68
CA PRO A 149 17.95 -4.40 -3.72
C PRO A 149 18.61 -3.77 -4.95
N VAL A 150 17.88 -3.63 -6.07
CA VAL A 150 18.40 -2.99 -7.29
C VAL A 150 18.66 -1.49 -7.06
N ALA A 151 17.92 -0.85 -6.14
CA ALA A 151 18.08 0.56 -5.83
C ALA A 151 19.46 0.91 -5.23
N LEU A 152 20.18 -0.08 -4.67
CA LEU A 152 21.55 0.10 -4.20
C LEU A 152 22.52 0.43 -5.36
N LEU A 153 22.20 -0.02 -6.57
CA LEU A 153 22.97 0.18 -7.80
C LEU A 153 22.35 1.26 -8.69
N ASP A 154 21.04 1.16 -8.95
CA ASP A 154 20.28 2.06 -9.82
C ASP A 154 18.83 2.16 -9.31
N ALA A 155 18.50 3.30 -8.70
CA ALA A 155 17.18 3.56 -8.13
C ALA A 155 16.08 3.65 -9.19
N ALA A 156 16.36 4.31 -10.32
CA ALA A 156 15.41 4.41 -11.42
C ALA A 156 15.14 3.04 -12.05
N ALA A 157 16.15 2.16 -12.15
CA ALA A 157 15.97 0.77 -12.60
C ALA A 157 15.11 -0.04 -11.62
N SER A 158 15.33 0.12 -10.31
CA SER A 158 14.48 -0.50 -9.29
C SER A 158 13.02 -0.10 -9.45
N ALA A 159 12.74 1.18 -9.65
CA ALA A 159 11.38 1.67 -9.89
C ALA A 159 10.76 1.08 -11.17
N ARG A 160 11.51 1.07 -12.28
CA ARG A 160 11.05 0.44 -13.55
C ARG A 160 10.78 -1.06 -13.38
N MET A 161 11.65 -1.78 -12.67
CA MET A 161 11.47 -3.21 -12.40
C MET A 161 10.26 -3.49 -11.52
N ALA A 162 10.01 -2.67 -10.50
CA ALA A 162 8.82 -2.81 -9.65
C ALA A 162 7.52 -2.67 -10.45
N ILE A 163 7.45 -1.68 -11.35
CA ILE A 163 6.32 -1.51 -12.27
C ILE A 163 6.21 -2.71 -13.22
N ALA A 164 7.32 -3.12 -13.84
CA ALA A 164 7.34 -4.22 -14.79
C ALA A 164 6.89 -5.54 -14.14
N GLU A 165 7.36 -5.84 -12.94
CA GLU A 165 6.94 -7.03 -12.19
C GLU A 165 5.47 -6.99 -11.83
N ALA A 166 4.95 -5.85 -11.35
CA ALA A 166 3.52 -5.72 -11.04
C ALA A 166 2.65 -5.99 -12.28
N VAL A 167 3.07 -5.48 -13.45
CA VAL A 167 2.39 -5.70 -14.74
C VAL A 167 2.52 -7.16 -15.20
N MET A 168 3.70 -7.78 -15.08
CA MET A 168 3.91 -9.17 -15.47
C MET A 168 3.12 -10.13 -14.57
N ASN A 169 3.08 -9.87 -13.26
CA ASN A 169 2.31 -10.66 -12.32
C ASN A 169 0.81 -10.57 -12.62
N ILE A 170 0.28 -9.36 -12.83
CA ILE A 170 -1.14 -9.16 -13.13
C ILE A 170 -1.55 -9.59 -14.54
N ALA A 171 -0.60 -9.81 -15.45
CA ALA A 171 -0.87 -10.32 -16.79
C ALA A 171 -1.50 -11.73 -16.79
N SER A 172 -1.40 -12.45 -15.66
CA SER A 172 -2.12 -13.71 -15.43
C SER A 172 -3.64 -13.54 -15.26
N ALA A 173 -4.13 -12.30 -15.10
CA ALA A 173 -5.55 -11.98 -14.98
C ALA A 173 -6.13 -11.42 -16.30
N PRO A 174 -7.42 -11.70 -16.62
CA PRO A 174 -8.05 -11.25 -17.86
C PRO A 174 -8.45 -9.77 -17.80
N ILE A 175 -7.49 -8.88 -18.03
CA ILE A 175 -7.71 -7.42 -18.09
C ILE A 175 -7.78 -6.98 -19.56
N ALA A 176 -8.84 -6.27 -19.93
CA ALA A 176 -9.10 -5.89 -21.33
C ALA A 176 -8.05 -4.95 -21.92
N GLU A 177 -7.63 -3.93 -21.16
CA GLU A 177 -6.69 -2.91 -21.62
C GLU A 177 -5.71 -2.55 -20.50
N ILE A 178 -4.45 -2.29 -20.87
CA ILE A 178 -3.41 -1.88 -19.91
C ILE A 178 -3.79 -0.61 -19.13
N GLY A 179 -4.57 0.29 -19.75
CA GLY A 179 -5.07 1.52 -19.13
C GLY A 179 -5.99 1.28 -17.94
N ASN A 180 -6.52 0.07 -17.76
CA ASN A 180 -7.34 -0.31 -16.62
C ASN A 180 -6.50 -0.69 -15.39
N ILE A 181 -5.19 -0.88 -15.56
CA ILE A 181 -4.27 -1.10 -14.45
C ILE A 181 -3.98 0.24 -13.78
N LYS A 182 -4.29 0.34 -12.49
CA LYS A 182 -3.98 1.51 -11.65
C LYS A 182 -2.93 1.11 -10.63
N LEU A 183 -1.87 1.91 -10.50
CA LEU A 183 -0.75 1.62 -9.62
C LEU A 183 -0.82 2.49 -8.36
N SER A 184 -0.58 1.87 -7.20
CA SER A 184 -0.26 2.56 -5.96
C SER A 184 1.26 2.55 -5.80
N ALA A 185 1.89 3.72 -5.89
CA ALA A 185 3.32 3.87 -5.67
C ALA A 185 3.57 4.23 -4.20
N ASN A 186 4.16 3.30 -3.45
CA ASN A 186 4.52 3.48 -2.05
C ASN A 186 6.04 3.61 -1.94
N TRP A 187 6.51 4.78 -1.55
CA TRP A 187 7.93 5.13 -1.53
C TRP A 187 8.48 4.99 -0.11
N MET A 188 9.51 4.16 0.03
CA MET A 188 10.26 3.99 1.28
C MET A 188 11.72 4.38 1.01
N VAL A 189 12.22 5.34 1.76
CA VAL A 189 13.57 5.92 1.57
C VAL A 189 14.12 6.43 2.90
N ALA A 190 15.42 6.26 3.11
CA ALA A 190 16.13 6.91 4.21
C ALA A 190 16.45 8.37 3.85
N ALA A 191 15.45 9.25 3.86
CA ALA A 191 15.62 10.66 3.48
C ALA A 191 16.71 11.34 4.32
N GLY A 192 17.63 12.04 3.65
CA GLY A 192 18.81 12.67 4.25
C GLY A 192 20.04 11.76 4.38
N HIS A 193 19.92 10.45 4.12
CA HIS A 193 21.10 9.59 3.96
C HIS A 193 21.86 10.00 2.68
N PRO A 194 23.21 10.03 2.69
CA PRO A 194 23.99 10.41 1.51
C PRO A 194 23.56 9.66 0.25
N GLY A 195 23.23 10.41 -0.81
CA GLY A 195 22.80 9.89 -2.12
C GLY A 195 21.32 9.53 -2.24
N GLU A 196 20.61 9.22 -1.15
CA GLU A 196 19.25 8.67 -1.21
C GLU A 196 18.19 9.70 -1.63
N ASP A 197 18.38 10.98 -1.31
CA ASP A 197 17.48 12.05 -1.72
C ASP A 197 17.49 12.27 -3.25
N VAL A 198 18.66 12.16 -3.88
CA VAL A 198 18.78 12.26 -5.35
C VAL A 198 18.21 11.01 -6.01
N ARG A 199 18.55 9.82 -5.47
CA ARG A 199 18.03 8.54 -5.95
C ARG A 199 16.51 8.41 -5.88
N LEU A 200 15.87 9.06 -4.91
CA LEU A 200 14.41 9.13 -4.82
C LEU A 200 13.80 10.03 -5.91
N TYR A 201 14.51 11.09 -6.27
CA TYR A 201 14.04 12.08 -7.24
C TYR A 201 14.14 11.56 -8.68
N GLU A 202 15.18 10.78 -8.98
CA GLU A 202 15.43 10.12 -10.28
C GLU A 202 14.49 8.94 -10.57
#